data_AF-A0A1S2L556-F1
#
_entry.id   AF-A0A1S2L556-F1
#
_cell.length_a   1.000
_cell.length_b   1.000
_cell.length_c   1.000
_cell.angle_alpha   90.00
_cell.angle_beta   90.00
_cell.angle_gamma   90.00
#
_symmetry.space_group_name_H-M   'P 1'
#
loop_
_entity.id
_entity.type
_entity.pdbx_description
1 polymer ?
#
loop_
_entity_poly.entity_id
_entity_poly.type
_entity_poly.pdbx_seq_one_letter_code
_entity_poly.pdbx_strand_id
1 'polypeptide(L)'
;MLNADDKLQLENKFPELKIKLEQPTVDNTYITISNLKGNKNLELLLGDNEDFDSVNSLPLTELIFLEDFIGIYYENQLEIAIRGIDNISRGRLFSFERNNKEIKITMSFKQKKIEAILSTMEQTYISRIQTLLSTNGRRSSSPTLIIKNITEKDLSEIRKLLNCISFDLNFNFGIMVDSVDYNPQFGLFKRPRKMPEYNELTLTYKTYQPELIEYYKIAKQMTYLPFKYLCYFHIIEFFMDKSSYLEAKEKLKYIISRPDFHYNMDEYISNVVNNLKEEVANNIIIKSSTL
;
A
#
# COMPACT_ATOMS: atom_id res chain seq x y z
N MET A 1 -16.78 -22.19 -21.52
CA MET A 1 -16.21 -21.38 -22.61
C MET A 1 -17.10 -20.18 -22.78
N LEU A 2 -16.52 -18.99 -22.70
CA LEU A 2 -17.25 -17.74 -22.93
C LEU A 2 -17.55 -17.61 -24.42
N ASN A 3 -18.82 -17.34 -24.72
CA ASN A 3 -19.34 -17.31 -26.08
C ASN A 3 -19.54 -15.87 -26.57
N ALA A 4 -19.82 -15.72 -27.86
CA ALA A 4 -20.16 -14.41 -28.46
C ALA A 4 -21.37 -13.74 -27.77
N ASP A 5 -22.29 -14.53 -27.21
CA ASP A 5 -23.45 -14.05 -26.47
C ASP A 5 -23.05 -13.33 -25.18
N ASP A 6 -21.99 -13.79 -24.50
CA ASP A 6 -21.48 -13.19 -23.26
C ASP A 6 -20.84 -11.81 -23.54
N LYS A 7 -20.16 -11.69 -24.69
CA LYS A 7 -19.67 -10.40 -25.19
C LYS A 7 -20.82 -9.41 -25.39
N LEU A 8 -21.87 -9.86 -26.08
CA LEU A 8 -23.02 -9.03 -26.41
C LEU A 8 -23.75 -8.57 -25.15
N GLN A 9 -23.84 -9.43 -24.13
CA GLN A 9 -24.40 -9.06 -22.83
C GLN A 9 -23.62 -7.93 -22.16
N LEU A 10 -22.29 -8.01 -22.12
CA LEU A 10 -21.45 -6.95 -21.54
C LEU A 10 -21.51 -5.66 -22.37
N GLU A 11 -21.51 -5.76 -23.70
CA GLU A 11 -21.64 -4.59 -24.59
C GLU A 11 -23.01 -3.89 -24.43
N ASN A 12 -24.09 -4.66 -24.26
CA ASN A 12 -25.42 -4.12 -24.00
C ASN A 12 -25.51 -3.46 -22.62
N LYS A 13 -24.81 -4.01 -21.62
CA LYS A 13 -24.80 -3.46 -20.26
C LYS A 13 -23.93 -2.21 -20.14
N PHE A 14 -22.80 -2.19 -20.84
CA PHE A 14 -21.82 -1.11 -20.80
C PHE A 14 -21.58 -0.53 -22.21
N PRO A 15 -22.58 0.14 -22.80
CA PRO A 15 -22.50 0.62 -24.19
C PRO A 15 -21.42 1.68 -24.41
N GLU A 16 -20.98 2.36 -23.34
CA GLU A 16 -19.93 3.38 -23.39
C GLU A 16 -18.51 2.79 -23.36
N LEU A 17 -18.37 1.50 -23.02
CA LEU A 17 -17.09 0.81 -22.91
C LEU A 17 -16.77 0.03 -24.19
N LYS A 18 -15.48 -0.04 -24.52
CA LYS A 18 -15.01 -0.86 -25.65
C LYS A 18 -14.54 -2.20 -25.12
N ILE A 19 -15.23 -3.27 -25.48
CA ILE A 19 -14.96 -4.62 -24.99
C ILE A 19 -14.40 -5.49 -26.11
N LYS A 20 -13.23 -6.07 -25.89
CA LYS A 20 -12.61 -7.06 -26.78
C LYS A 20 -12.46 -8.38 -26.04
N LEU A 21 -12.84 -9.46 -26.71
CA LEU A 21 -12.57 -10.82 -26.26
C LEU A 21 -11.42 -11.38 -27.09
N GLU A 22 -10.38 -11.85 -26.42
CA GLU A 22 -9.26 -12.55 -27.04
C GLU A 22 -9.13 -13.92 -26.37
N GLN A 23 -9.05 -14.99 -27.15
CA GLN A 23 -8.87 -16.36 -26.64
C GLN A 23 -7.38 -16.73 -26.71
N PRO A 24 -6.61 -16.57 -25.62
CA PRO A 24 -5.20 -16.94 -25.58
C PRO A 24 -4.98 -18.46 -25.60
N THR A 25 -5.89 -19.24 -25.00
CA THR A 25 -5.78 -20.69 -24.82
C THR A 25 -7.17 -21.34 -24.92
N VAL A 26 -7.22 -22.68 -24.97
CA VAL A 26 -8.48 -23.44 -25.02
C VAL A 26 -9.35 -23.18 -23.78
N ASP A 27 -8.74 -22.90 -22.63
CA ASP A 27 -9.44 -22.86 -21.34
C ASP A 27 -9.67 -21.45 -20.79
N ASN A 28 -8.92 -20.44 -21.28
CA ASN A 28 -9.01 -19.07 -20.75
C ASN A 28 -9.35 -18.06 -21.84
N THR A 29 -10.13 -17.04 -21.48
CA THR A 29 -10.47 -15.89 -22.33
C THR A 29 -10.00 -14.59 -21.67
N TYR A 30 -9.26 -13.76 -22.37
CA TYR A 30 -8.98 -12.39 -21.95
C TYR A 30 -10.13 -11.47 -22.38
N ILE A 31 -10.60 -10.65 -21.44
CA ILE A 31 -11.43 -9.49 -21.74
C ILE A 31 -10.56 -8.24 -21.60
N THR A 32 -10.41 -7.50 -22.68
CA THR A 32 -9.89 -6.13 -22.61
C THR A 32 -11.07 -5.17 -22.57
N ILE A 33 -11.16 -4.40 -21.48
CA ILE A 33 -12.15 -3.34 -21.29
C ILE A 33 -11.42 -2.00 -21.40
N SER A 34 -11.75 -1.25 -22.45
CA SER A 34 -11.18 0.06 -22.74
C SER A 34 -12.22 1.17 -22.53
N ASN A 35 -11.73 2.40 -22.37
CA ASN A 35 -12.54 3.61 -22.12
C ASN A 35 -13.10 3.71 -20.69
N LEU A 36 -12.42 3.11 -19.70
CA LEU A 36 -12.74 3.31 -18.30
C LEU A 36 -12.28 4.72 -17.84
N LYS A 37 -12.95 5.26 -16.81
CA LYS A 37 -12.57 6.56 -16.23
C LYS A 37 -11.26 6.43 -15.46
N GLY A 38 -10.28 7.27 -15.79
CA GLY A 38 -8.94 7.28 -15.17
C GLY A 38 -7.98 6.32 -15.88
N ASN A 39 -8.12 5.01 -15.70
CA ASN A 39 -7.29 4.03 -16.42
C ASN A 39 -7.87 3.69 -17.80
N LYS A 40 -7.06 3.77 -18.86
CA LYS A 40 -7.54 3.69 -20.25
C LYS A 40 -7.92 2.27 -20.68
N ASN A 41 -7.21 1.26 -20.20
CA ASN A 41 -7.39 -0.15 -20.58
C ASN A 41 -7.20 -1.07 -19.36
N LEU A 42 -8.18 -1.92 -19.10
CA LEU A 42 -8.13 -2.97 -18.09
C LEU A 42 -8.21 -4.33 -18.80
N GLU A 43 -7.18 -5.17 -18.62
CA GLU A 43 -7.13 -6.53 -19.17
C GLU A 43 -7.45 -7.52 -18.05
N LEU A 44 -8.51 -8.29 -18.20
CA LEU A 44 -8.99 -9.26 -17.22
C LEU A 44 -8.92 -10.67 -17.82
N LEU A 45 -8.45 -11.63 -17.04
CA LEU A 45 -8.44 -13.06 -17.38
C LEU A 45 -9.70 -13.70 -16.82
N LEU A 46 -10.51 -14.33 -17.68
CA LEU A 46 -11.67 -15.11 -17.29
C LEU A 46 -11.43 -16.59 -17.61
N GLY A 47 -11.48 -17.44 -16.59
CA GLY A 47 -11.36 -18.90 -16.72
C GLY A 47 -12.71 -19.61 -16.78
N ASP A 48 -13.72 -19.09 -16.08
CA ASP A 48 -15.03 -19.74 -15.98
C ASP A 48 -16.21 -18.75 -16.04
N ASN A 49 -17.43 -19.28 -15.92
CA ASN A 49 -18.65 -18.47 -15.88
C ASN A 49 -18.75 -17.65 -14.57
N GLU A 50 -18.13 -18.10 -13.48
CA GLU A 50 -18.12 -17.35 -12.22
C GLU A 50 -17.31 -16.05 -12.36
N ASP A 51 -16.20 -16.10 -13.09
CA ASP A 51 -15.37 -14.94 -13.40
C ASP A 51 -16.15 -13.94 -14.28
N PHE A 52 -16.94 -14.44 -15.24
CA PHE A 52 -17.82 -13.59 -16.04
C PHE A 52 -18.94 -12.94 -15.23
N ASP A 53 -19.64 -13.72 -14.40
CA ASP A 53 -20.67 -13.20 -13.50
C ASP A 53 -20.08 -12.16 -12.53
N SER A 54 -18.83 -12.38 -12.09
CA SER A 54 -18.09 -11.43 -11.28
C SER A 54 -17.88 -10.11 -12.02
N VAL A 55 -17.39 -10.12 -13.27
CA VAL A 55 -17.25 -8.90 -14.10
C VAL A 55 -18.60 -8.24 -14.34
N ASN A 56 -19.61 -9.04 -14.70
CA ASN A 56 -20.95 -8.54 -14.97
C ASN A 56 -21.52 -7.85 -13.71
N SER A 57 -21.26 -8.35 -12.50
CA SER A 57 -21.74 -7.74 -11.26
C SER A 57 -21.10 -6.38 -10.92
N LEU A 58 -19.98 -5.99 -11.55
CA LEU A 58 -19.26 -4.76 -11.23
C LEU A 58 -19.92 -3.51 -11.85
N PRO A 59 -20.04 -2.40 -11.11
CA PRO A 59 -20.56 -1.14 -11.63
C PRO A 59 -19.49 -0.35 -12.41
N LEU A 60 -18.91 -0.94 -13.47
CA LEU A 60 -17.71 -0.44 -14.17
C LEU A 60 -17.80 1.03 -14.65
N THR A 61 -19.00 1.53 -14.94
CA THR A 61 -19.25 2.91 -15.40
C THR A 61 -19.21 3.95 -14.27
N GLU A 62 -19.44 3.52 -13.04
CA GLU A 62 -19.43 4.35 -11.83
C GLU A 62 -18.04 4.40 -11.18
N LEU A 63 -17.22 3.37 -11.44
CA LEU A 63 -15.86 3.28 -10.92
C LEU A 63 -14.90 4.23 -11.66
N ILE A 64 -14.08 4.94 -10.88
CA ILE A 64 -12.94 5.71 -11.39
C ILE A 64 -11.67 4.96 -11.01
N PHE A 65 -10.97 4.41 -12.00
CA PHE A 65 -9.73 3.68 -11.81
C PHE A 65 -8.56 4.64 -11.64
N LEU A 66 -7.64 4.31 -10.74
CA LEU A 66 -6.43 5.09 -10.51
C LEU A 66 -5.36 4.67 -11.51
N GLU A 67 -4.60 5.64 -12.02
CA GLU A 67 -3.59 5.39 -13.06
C GLU A 67 -2.33 4.72 -12.49
N ASP A 68 -2.00 5.03 -11.25
CA ASP A 68 -0.67 4.76 -10.68
C ASP A 68 -0.58 3.44 -9.92
N PHE A 69 -1.70 2.97 -9.38
CA PHE A 69 -1.80 1.76 -8.58
C PHE A 69 -3.18 1.13 -8.78
N ILE A 70 -3.27 -0.16 -8.48
CA ILE A 70 -4.52 -0.91 -8.58
C ILE A 70 -5.48 -0.40 -7.49
N GLY A 71 -6.36 0.51 -7.88
CA GLY A 71 -7.36 1.08 -7.00
C GLY A 71 -8.48 1.77 -7.76
N ILE A 72 -9.59 1.94 -7.07
CA ILE A 72 -10.83 2.51 -7.60
C ILE A 72 -11.42 3.52 -6.63
N TYR A 73 -12.08 4.53 -7.17
CA TYR A 73 -12.81 5.54 -6.45
C TYR A 73 -14.28 5.51 -6.88
N TYR A 74 -15.20 5.45 -5.92
CA TYR A 74 -16.65 5.47 -6.13
C TYR A 74 -17.36 5.95 -4.87
N GLU A 75 -18.50 6.63 -4.97
CA GLU A 75 -19.33 7.03 -3.80
C GLU A 75 -18.58 7.67 -2.60
N ASN A 76 -17.53 8.47 -2.83
CA ASN A 76 -16.64 9.02 -1.79
C ASN A 76 -15.90 7.96 -0.95
N GLN A 77 -15.71 6.78 -1.53
CA GLN A 77 -14.90 5.67 -1.05
C GLN A 77 -13.78 5.40 -2.04
N LEU A 78 -12.63 5.02 -1.50
CA LEU A 78 -11.43 4.68 -2.24
C LEU A 78 -11.00 3.28 -1.81
N GLU A 79 -10.97 2.34 -2.75
CA GLU A 79 -10.49 0.98 -2.51
C GLU A 79 -9.18 0.76 -3.23
N ILE A 80 -8.19 0.25 -2.51
CA ILE A 80 -6.83 0.09 -3.03
C ILE A 80 -6.31 -1.28 -2.68
N ALA A 81 -5.74 -1.94 -3.68
CA ALA A 81 -4.96 -3.14 -3.52
C ALA A 81 -3.71 -2.89 -2.66
N ILE A 82 -3.49 -3.72 -1.65
CA ILE A 82 -2.30 -3.68 -0.80
C ILE A 82 -1.47 -4.95 -0.96
N ARG A 83 -0.16 -4.83 -0.79
CA ARG A 83 0.79 -5.95 -0.64
C ARG A 83 1.71 -5.76 0.55
N GLY A 84 2.34 -6.85 0.97
CA GLY A 84 3.45 -6.81 1.91
C GLY A 84 4.73 -6.30 1.23
N ILE A 85 5.44 -5.39 1.89
CA ILE A 85 6.67 -4.77 1.36
C ILE A 85 7.77 -5.80 1.19
N ASP A 86 7.95 -6.70 2.16
CA ASP A 86 8.95 -7.77 2.12
C ASP A 86 8.30 -9.16 2.21
N ASN A 87 9.10 -10.22 2.03
CA ASN A 87 8.59 -11.60 2.03
C ASN A 87 8.03 -12.05 3.38
N ILE A 88 8.52 -11.48 4.50
CA ILE A 88 8.02 -11.79 5.85
C ILE A 88 6.63 -11.19 6.03
N SER A 89 6.45 -9.97 5.54
CA SER A 89 5.26 -9.14 5.67
C SER A 89 4.17 -9.63 4.73
N ARG A 90 4.53 -10.08 3.52
CA ARG A 90 3.63 -10.87 2.68
C ARG A 90 3.13 -12.09 3.43
N GLY A 91 4.02 -12.87 4.06
CA GLY A 91 3.61 -14.00 4.91
C GLY A 91 2.69 -13.60 6.06
N ARG A 92 2.95 -12.46 6.73
CA ARG A 92 2.08 -11.93 7.79
C ARG A 92 0.69 -11.60 7.26
N LEU A 93 0.60 -10.95 6.11
CA LEU A 93 -0.67 -10.63 5.46
C LEU A 93 -1.44 -11.89 5.05
N PHE A 94 -0.78 -12.90 4.49
CA PHE A 94 -1.40 -14.21 4.24
C PHE A 94 -1.94 -14.85 5.52
N SER A 95 -1.25 -14.68 6.67
CA SER A 95 -1.76 -15.17 7.95
C SER A 95 -2.93 -14.33 8.50
N PHE A 96 -2.97 -13.05 8.16
CA PHE A 96 -4.04 -12.12 8.51
C PHE A 96 -5.31 -12.41 7.69
N GLU A 97 -5.16 -12.66 6.37
CA GLU A 97 -6.21 -13.12 5.46
C GLU A 97 -6.93 -14.36 5.98
N ARG A 98 -6.18 -15.37 6.42
CA ARG A 98 -6.79 -16.61 6.97
C ARG A 98 -7.69 -16.39 8.18
N ASN A 99 -7.52 -15.28 8.88
CA ASN A 99 -8.30 -14.97 10.09
C ASN A 99 -9.46 -13.99 9.81
N ASN A 100 -9.64 -13.51 8.57
CA ASN A 100 -10.67 -12.54 8.19
C ASN A 100 -10.80 -11.36 9.18
N LYS A 101 -9.67 -10.82 9.64
CA LYS A 101 -9.65 -9.69 10.57
C LYS A 101 -9.69 -8.38 9.79
N GLU A 102 -10.33 -7.37 10.37
CA GLU A 102 -10.31 -5.99 9.90
C GLU A 102 -9.56 -5.12 10.89
N ILE A 103 -8.77 -4.17 10.38
CA ILE A 103 -8.14 -3.13 11.19
C ILE A 103 -8.75 -1.80 10.79
N LYS A 104 -9.48 -1.20 11.72
CA LYS A 104 -10.06 0.13 11.53
C LYS A 104 -9.05 1.19 11.91
N ILE A 105 -8.89 2.16 11.04
CA ILE A 105 -7.92 3.24 11.15
C ILE A 105 -8.71 4.53 11.06
N THR A 106 -8.66 5.35 12.10
CA THR A 106 -9.30 6.66 12.09
C THR A 106 -8.25 7.75 12.00
N MET A 107 -8.48 8.76 11.15
CA MET A 107 -7.59 9.91 11.05
C MET A 107 -8.32 11.16 10.57
N SER A 108 -7.72 12.32 10.80
CA SER A 108 -8.21 13.60 10.25
C SER A 108 -7.38 13.99 9.03
N PHE A 109 -8.04 14.19 7.89
CA PHE A 109 -7.44 14.62 6.63
C PHE A 109 -8.20 15.84 6.11
N LYS A 110 -7.49 16.96 5.88
CA LYS A 110 -8.07 18.26 5.46
C LYS A 110 -9.31 18.66 6.28
N GLN A 111 -9.18 18.59 7.61
CA GLN A 111 -10.24 18.93 8.58
C GLN A 111 -11.49 18.02 8.54
N LYS A 112 -11.44 16.91 7.78
CA LYS A 112 -12.49 15.88 7.78
C LYS A 112 -11.99 14.60 8.44
N LYS A 113 -12.87 13.94 9.18
CA LYS A 113 -12.58 12.62 9.73
C LYS A 113 -12.79 11.58 8.64
N ILE A 114 -11.74 10.82 8.36
CA ILE A 114 -11.76 9.68 7.43
C ILE A 114 -11.58 8.38 8.21
N GLU A 115 -12.16 7.32 7.67
CA GLU A 115 -12.03 5.96 8.20
C GLU A 115 -11.38 5.10 7.12
N ALA A 116 -10.19 4.59 7.41
CA ALA A 116 -9.50 3.62 6.57
C ALA A 116 -9.66 2.23 7.20
N ILE A 117 -9.98 1.23 6.41
CA ILE A 117 -10.17 -0.16 6.87
C ILE A 117 -9.19 -1.00 6.08
N LEU A 118 -8.24 -1.60 6.78
CA LEU A 118 -7.41 -2.66 6.21
C LEU A 118 -8.18 -3.97 6.37
N SER A 119 -8.69 -4.49 5.26
CA SER A 119 -9.49 -5.70 5.21
C SER A 119 -8.84 -6.75 4.32
N THR A 120 -9.22 -7.99 4.56
CA THR A 120 -8.86 -9.15 3.72
C THR A 120 -10.08 -9.82 3.11
N MET A 121 -11.25 -9.19 3.26
CA MET A 121 -12.50 -9.71 2.74
C MET A 121 -12.54 -9.62 1.21
N GLU A 122 -12.97 -10.72 0.58
CA GLU A 122 -13.12 -10.83 -0.88
C GLU A 122 -14.29 -10.01 -1.45
N GLN A 123 -15.08 -9.34 -0.60
CA GLN A 123 -16.32 -8.69 -1.01
C GLN A 123 -16.13 -7.34 -1.70
N THR A 124 -14.96 -6.72 -1.61
CA THR A 124 -14.68 -5.41 -2.24
C THR A 124 -14.64 -5.51 -3.76
N TYR A 125 -14.87 -4.40 -4.46
CA TYR A 125 -14.78 -4.41 -5.93
C TYR A 125 -13.33 -4.59 -6.36
N ILE A 126 -12.37 -3.97 -5.66
CA ILE A 126 -10.95 -4.11 -6.01
C ILE A 126 -10.44 -5.54 -5.79
N SER A 127 -10.87 -6.24 -4.74
CA SER A 127 -10.47 -7.64 -4.52
C SER A 127 -10.94 -8.56 -5.65
N ARG A 128 -12.16 -8.35 -6.17
CA ARG A 128 -12.67 -9.09 -7.34
C ARG A 128 -11.90 -8.74 -8.61
N ILE A 129 -11.57 -7.48 -8.82
CA ILE A 129 -10.75 -7.07 -9.97
C ILE A 129 -9.36 -7.70 -9.88
N GLN A 130 -8.74 -7.75 -8.70
CA GLN A 130 -7.42 -8.33 -8.51
C GLN A 130 -7.37 -9.84 -8.78
N THR A 131 -8.42 -10.59 -8.43
CA THR A 131 -8.49 -12.03 -8.77
C THR A 131 -8.50 -12.25 -10.28
N LEU A 132 -9.12 -11.34 -11.02
CA LEU A 132 -9.21 -11.37 -12.48
C LEU A 132 -7.95 -10.83 -13.19
N LEU A 133 -7.13 -10.02 -12.51
CA LEU A 133 -5.83 -9.55 -13.02
C LEU A 133 -4.71 -10.60 -12.88
N SER A 134 -4.89 -11.62 -12.02
CA SER A 134 -3.86 -12.61 -11.72
C SER A 134 -3.68 -13.62 -12.87
N THR A 135 -2.56 -13.52 -13.59
CA THR A 135 -2.20 -14.42 -14.71
C THR A 135 -1.88 -15.86 -14.28
N ASN A 136 -1.72 -16.13 -12.98
CA ASN A 136 -1.26 -17.41 -12.45
C ASN A 136 -2.38 -18.32 -11.92
N GLY A 137 -3.65 -18.01 -12.18
CA GLY A 137 -4.81 -18.88 -11.85
C GLY A 137 -5.02 -19.16 -10.36
N ARG A 138 -4.23 -18.55 -9.47
CA ARG A 138 -4.43 -18.62 -8.03
C ARG A 138 -5.31 -17.44 -7.62
N ARG A 139 -6.58 -17.72 -7.35
CA ARG A 139 -7.50 -16.85 -6.60
C ARG A 139 -6.85 -16.60 -5.24
N SER A 140 -6.08 -15.52 -5.13
CA SER A 140 -5.57 -15.04 -3.86
C SER A 140 -6.45 -13.87 -3.47
N SER A 141 -7.17 -13.99 -2.36
CA SER A 141 -7.57 -12.79 -1.64
C SER A 141 -6.28 -11.99 -1.42
N SER A 142 -6.36 -10.69 -1.69
CA SER A 142 -5.26 -9.78 -1.40
C SER A 142 -5.82 -8.72 -0.48
N PRO A 143 -5.02 -8.22 0.46
CA PRO A 143 -5.51 -7.27 1.43
C PRO A 143 -5.86 -5.97 0.69
N THR A 144 -6.94 -5.34 1.12
CA THR A 144 -7.45 -4.10 0.54
C THR A 144 -7.47 -2.99 1.59
N LEU A 145 -7.13 -1.78 1.16
CA LEU A 145 -7.33 -0.56 1.94
C LEU A 145 -8.60 0.09 1.46
N ILE A 146 -9.59 0.20 2.34
CA ILE A 146 -10.85 0.89 2.06
C ILE A 146 -10.83 2.20 2.82
N ILE A 147 -10.76 3.33 2.12
CA ILE A 147 -10.82 4.66 2.73
C ILE A 147 -12.20 5.26 2.45
N LYS A 148 -12.98 5.46 3.52
CA LYS A 148 -14.31 6.06 3.48
C LYS A 148 -14.27 7.55 3.76
N ASN A 149 -15.29 8.26 3.28
CA ASN A 149 -15.48 9.71 3.43
C ASN A 149 -14.40 10.56 2.75
N ILE A 150 -13.82 10.06 1.66
CA ILE A 150 -12.82 10.79 0.88
C ILE A 150 -13.49 11.62 -0.21
N THR A 151 -13.48 12.95 -0.05
CA THR A 151 -13.97 13.88 -1.08
C THR A 151 -12.86 14.35 -2.03
N GLU A 152 -11.62 14.02 -1.71
CA GLU A 152 -10.45 14.42 -2.50
C GLU A 152 -10.36 13.56 -3.76
N LYS A 153 -10.15 14.22 -4.90
CA LYS A 153 -9.99 13.55 -6.21
C LYS A 153 -8.61 13.79 -6.81
N ASP A 154 -7.83 14.72 -6.24
CA ASP A 154 -6.47 14.93 -6.67
C ASP A 154 -5.60 13.71 -6.31
N LEU A 155 -5.06 13.05 -7.33
CA LEU A 155 -4.18 11.89 -7.21
C LEU A 155 -2.93 12.19 -6.37
N SER A 156 -2.40 13.42 -6.42
CA SER A 156 -1.24 13.82 -5.63
C SER A 156 -1.55 13.78 -4.12
N GLU A 157 -2.73 14.26 -3.75
CA GLU A 157 -3.19 14.29 -2.37
C GLU A 157 -3.58 12.90 -1.87
N ILE A 158 -4.20 12.08 -2.72
CA ILE A 158 -4.46 10.66 -2.44
C ILE A 158 -3.14 9.93 -2.19
N ARG A 159 -2.11 10.13 -3.03
CA ARG A 159 -0.77 9.54 -2.83
C ARG A 159 -0.15 9.95 -1.50
N LYS A 160 -0.24 11.23 -1.12
CA LYS A 160 0.26 11.71 0.19
C LYS A 160 -0.46 11.01 1.35
N LEU A 161 -1.78 10.88 1.25
CA LEU A 161 -2.60 10.18 2.24
C LEU A 161 -2.19 8.71 2.37
N LEU A 162 -2.03 8.00 1.24
CA LEU A 162 -1.61 6.59 1.23
C LEU A 162 -0.22 6.40 1.76
N ASN A 163 0.72 7.27 1.36
CA ASN A 163 2.06 7.27 1.91
C ASN A 163 2.04 7.48 3.43
N CYS A 164 1.19 8.37 3.93
CA CYS A 164 1.03 8.58 5.36
C CYS A 164 0.52 7.32 6.08
N ILE A 165 -0.56 6.71 5.58
CA ILE A 165 -1.16 5.51 6.19
C ILE A 165 -0.17 4.35 6.13
N SER A 166 0.34 4.00 4.95
CA SER A 166 1.28 2.90 4.77
C SER A 166 2.54 3.11 5.60
N PHE A 167 3.13 4.31 5.58
CA PHE A 167 4.35 4.57 6.35
C PHE A 167 4.12 4.47 7.86
N ASP A 168 3.01 5.01 8.39
CA ASP A 168 2.71 4.89 9.82
C ASP A 168 2.46 3.44 10.23
N LEU A 169 1.72 2.66 9.42
CA LEU A 169 1.51 1.23 9.63
C LEU A 169 2.84 0.47 9.66
N ASN A 170 3.73 0.78 8.71
CA ASN A 170 5.06 0.17 8.61
C ASN A 170 5.90 0.50 9.84
N PHE A 171 6.06 1.80 10.10
CA PHE A 171 7.04 2.30 11.05
C PHE A 171 6.57 2.17 12.50
N ASN A 172 5.33 2.56 12.83
CA ASN A 172 4.84 2.60 14.21
C ASN A 172 4.20 1.27 14.65
N PHE A 173 3.52 0.56 13.73
CA PHE A 173 2.71 -0.61 14.07
C PHE A 173 3.30 -1.94 13.57
N GLY A 174 4.41 -1.90 12.83
CA GLY A 174 5.06 -3.10 12.30
C GLY A 174 4.22 -3.86 11.26
N ILE A 175 3.18 -3.22 10.72
CA ILE A 175 2.32 -3.70 9.65
C ILE A 175 2.92 -3.20 8.34
N MET A 176 3.76 -4.03 7.74
CA MET A 176 4.58 -3.67 6.58
C MET A 176 3.81 -3.82 5.27
N VAL A 177 3.03 -2.81 4.90
CA VAL A 177 2.11 -2.76 3.76
C VAL A 177 2.44 -1.62 2.79
N ASP A 178 2.11 -1.84 1.52
CA ASP A 178 2.21 -0.82 0.47
C ASP A 178 1.18 -1.04 -0.64
N SER A 179 0.90 0.00 -1.44
CA SER A 179 0.01 -0.11 -2.60
C SER A 179 0.57 -1.07 -3.66
N VAL A 180 -0.33 -1.73 -4.38
CA VAL A 180 0.04 -2.59 -5.51
C VAL A 180 0.06 -1.79 -6.80
N ASP A 181 1.25 -1.68 -7.40
CA ASP A 181 1.40 -1.14 -8.76
C ASP A 181 1.04 -2.21 -9.78
N TYR A 182 0.66 -1.81 -10.99
CA TYR A 182 0.32 -2.71 -12.10
C TYR A 182 1.48 -3.63 -12.55
N ASN A 183 2.73 -3.32 -12.18
CA ASN A 183 3.91 -4.16 -12.43
C ASN A 183 4.46 -4.78 -11.12
N PRO A 184 3.92 -5.91 -10.66
CA PRO A 184 4.39 -6.55 -9.44
C PRO A 184 5.72 -7.29 -9.65
N GLN A 185 6.77 -6.90 -8.91
CA GLN A 185 7.97 -7.71 -8.76
C GLN A 185 7.81 -8.68 -7.57
N PHE A 186 7.97 -9.97 -7.83
CA PHE A 186 7.74 -11.05 -6.85
C PHE A 186 9.05 -11.62 -6.30
N GLY A 187 9.09 -11.85 -4.99
CA GLY A 187 10.14 -12.59 -4.30
C GLY A 187 9.58 -13.82 -3.57
N LEU A 188 10.43 -14.81 -3.33
CA LEU A 188 10.09 -16.08 -2.67
C LEU A 188 9.76 -15.91 -1.17
N PHE A 189 8.76 -16.66 -0.71
CA PHE A 189 8.22 -16.59 0.66
C PHE A 189 9.22 -17.01 1.75
N LYS A 190 9.20 -16.31 2.89
CA LYS A 190 9.75 -16.78 4.18
C LYS A 190 8.60 -17.14 5.12
N ARG A 191 8.83 -18.06 6.06
CA ARG A 191 7.81 -18.50 7.02
C ARG A 191 7.20 -17.30 7.78
N PRO A 192 5.87 -17.20 7.89
CA PRO A 192 5.22 -16.06 8.52
C PRO A 192 5.47 -16.04 10.04
N ARG A 193 5.62 -14.84 10.60
CA ARG A 193 5.38 -14.57 12.02
C ARG A 193 3.92 -14.11 12.17
N LYS A 194 3.32 -14.23 13.36
CA LYS A 194 1.99 -13.66 13.61
C LYS A 194 2.03 -12.14 13.40
N MET A 195 1.00 -11.61 12.74
CA MET A 195 0.76 -10.17 12.68
C MET A 195 0.40 -9.66 14.09
N PRO A 196 0.84 -8.46 14.48
CA PRO A 196 0.39 -7.87 15.74
C PRO A 196 -1.12 -7.69 15.75
N GLU A 197 -1.75 -7.95 16.90
CA GLU A 197 -3.21 -7.92 17.05
C GLU A 197 -3.69 -6.51 17.34
N TYR A 198 -4.00 -5.77 16.29
CA TYR A 198 -4.70 -4.49 16.37
C TYR A 198 -6.12 -4.67 15.84
N ASN A 199 -7.09 -4.03 16.49
CA ASN A 199 -8.47 -3.94 15.97
C ASN A 199 -8.76 -2.51 15.50
N GLU A 200 -8.28 -1.51 16.25
CA GLU A 200 -8.49 -0.10 15.98
C GLU A 200 -7.19 0.68 16.16
N LEU A 201 -6.93 1.61 15.24
CA LEU A 201 -5.77 2.49 15.22
C LEU A 201 -6.23 3.92 15.00
N THR A 202 -5.55 4.87 15.64
CA THR A 202 -5.75 6.31 15.39
C THR A 202 -4.45 6.89 14.83
N LEU A 203 -4.52 7.44 13.62
CA LEU A 203 -3.38 8.07 12.94
C LEU A 203 -3.56 9.58 12.86
N THR A 204 -2.43 10.28 12.75
CA THR A 204 -2.41 11.72 12.48
C THR A 204 -1.86 11.93 11.07
N TYR A 205 -2.60 12.65 10.22
CA TYR A 205 -2.12 12.96 8.88
C TYR A 205 -0.83 13.79 8.94
N LYS A 206 0.21 13.30 8.25
CA LYS A 206 1.50 13.94 8.12
C LYS A 206 1.92 13.91 6.66
N THR A 207 2.51 15.00 6.21
CA THR A 207 3.14 15.03 4.88
C THR A 207 4.56 14.51 5.02
N TYR A 208 4.81 13.34 4.45
CA TYR A 208 6.13 12.74 4.39
C TYR A 208 6.84 13.12 3.09
N GLN A 209 8.16 13.18 3.15
CA GLN A 209 8.97 13.37 1.96
C GLN A 209 9.07 12.04 1.17
N PRO A 210 8.66 12.01 -0.11
CA PRO A 210 8.59 10.77 -0.90
C PRO A 210 9.91 10.03 -1.02
N GLU A 211 11.03 10.73 -1.23
CA GLU A 211 12.33 10.12 -1.45
C GLU A 211 12.79 9.33 -0.21
N LEU A 212 12.50 9.83 1.00
CA LEU A 212 12.85 9.16 2.25
C LEU A 212 12.02 7.90 2.48
N ILE A 213 10.73 7.95 2.11
CA ILE A 213 9.86 6.77 2.17
C ILE A 213 10.38 5.71 1.21
N GLU A 214 10.81 6.10 0.02
CA GLU A 214 11.35 5.19 -0.98
C GLU A 214 12.65 4.53 -0.50
N TYR A 215 13.61 5.32 0.02
CA TYR A 215 14.81 4.76 0.65
C TYR A 215 14.48 3.78 1.78
N TYR A 216 13.47 4.10 2.62
CA TYR A 216 13.03 3.21 3.69
C TYR A 216 12.47 1.89 3.15
N LYS A 217 11.58 1.96 2.14
CA LYS A 217 10.98 0.79 1.49
C LYS A 217 12.05 -0.11 0.86
N ILE A 218 12.96 0.48 0.10
CA ILE A 218 14.10 -0.21 -0.53
C ILE A 218 14.96 -0.88 0.55
N ALA A 219 15.32 -0.16 1.62
CA ALA A 219 16.10 -0.71 2.73
C ALA A 219 15.43 -1.92 3.39
N LYS A 220 14.09 -1.96 3.48
CA LYS A 220 13.34 -3.09 4.03
C LYS A 220 13.27 -4.28 3.08
N GLN A 221 13.21 -4.04 1.77
CA GLN A 221 13.19 -5.09 0.75
C GLN A 221 14.57 -5.75 0.55
N MET A 222 15.64 -4.99 0.72
CA MET A 222 17.00 -5.41 0.41
C MET A 222 17.58 -6.36 1.47
N THR A 223 18.14 -7.48 1.00
CA THR A 223 18.89 -8.42 1.84
C THR A 223 20.37 -8.07 1.92
N TYR A 224 20.91 -7.40 0.91
CA TYR A 224 22.32 -7.00 0.85
C TYR A 224 22.58 -5.82 1.79
N LEU A 225 23.35 -6.10 2.83
CA LEU A 225 23.50 -5.22 3.98
C LEU A 225 24.16 -3.87 3.65
N PRO A 226 25.23 -3.79 2.83
CA PRO A 226 25.83 -2.50 2.47
C PRO A 226 24.86 -1.54 1.77
N PHE A 227 24.02 -2.04 0.87
CA PHE A 227 23.04 -1.21 0.18
C PHE A 227 21.91 -0.77 1.12
N LYS A 228 21.47 -1.66 2.02
CA LYS A 228 20.54 -1.31 3.10
C LYS A 228 21.07 -0.20 4.00
N TYR A 229 22.36 -0.24 4.35
CA TYR A 229 23.01 0.84 5.10
C TYR A 229 23.01 2.15 4.33
N LEU A 230 23.32 2.12 3.03
CA LEU A 230 23.36 3.31 2.18
C LEU A 230 21.97 4.00 2.12
N CYS A 231 20.90 3.22 1.98
CA CYS A 231 19.53 3.76 2.04
C CYS A 231 19.22 4.42 3.39
N TYR A 232 19.57 3.78 4.52
CA TYR A 232 19.34 4.40 5.83
C TYR A 232 20.25 5.61 6.06
N PHE A 233 21.47 5.60 5.53
CA PHE A 233 22.38 6.73 5.60
C PHE A 233 21.77 7.97 4.96
N HIS A 234 21.17 7.86 3.76
CA HIS A 234 20.49 9.00 3.13
C HIS A 234 19.31 9.53 3.94
N ILE A 235 18.57 8.65 4.62
CA ILE A 235 17.49 9.08 5.52
C ILE A 235 18.06 9.88 6.68
N ILE A 236 19.12 9.37 7.32
CA ILE A 236 19.78 10.03 8.44
C ILE A 236 20.38 11.36 8.00
N GLU A 237 21.15 11.37 6.91
CA GLU A 237 21.77 12.55 6.31
C GLU A 237 20.76 13.69 6.12
N PHE A 238 19.59 13.37 5.55
CA PHE A 238 18.51 14.34 5.40
C PHE A 238 18.06 14.97 6.72
N PHE A 239 17.96 14.18 7.80
CA PHE A 239 17.58 14.71 9.11
C PHE A 239 18.75 15.43 9.80
N MET A 240 19.99 14.98 9.56
CA MET A 240 21.22 15.57 10.10
C MET A 240 21.54 16.95 9.53
N ASP A 241 21.09 17.24 8.30
CA ASP A 241 21.15 18.58 7.73
C ASP A 241 20.11 19.53 8.35
N LYS A 242 19.03 18.99 8.96
CA LYS A 242 17.92 19.77 9.55
C LYS A 242 17.98 19.90 11.07
N SER A 243 18.47 18.91 11.78
CA SER A 243 18.84 19.00 13.20
C SER A 243 20.28 19.52 13.30
N SER A 244 20.68 20.12 14.43
CA SER A 244 22.03 20.62 14.65
C SER A 244 23.07 19.49 14.46
N TYR A 245 23.63 19.43 13.24
CA TYR A 245 24.53 18.42 12.69
C TYR A 245 25.61 17.91 13.67
N LEU A 246 26.09 18.76 14.57
CA LEU A 246 27.17 18.42 15.49
C LEU A 246 26.75 17.53 16.65
N GLU A 247 25.58 17.76 17.26
CA GLU A 247 25.22 17.07 18.50
C GLU A 247 24.66 15.66 18.24
N ALA A 248 23.83 15.52 17.21
CA ALA A 248 23.33 14.23 16.75
C ALA A 248 24.46 13.33 16.20
N LYS A 249 25.47 13.92 15.54
CA LYS A 249 26.62 13.20 14.99
C LYS A 249 27.50 12.63 16.08
N GLU A 250 27.79 13.41 17.13
CA GLU A 250 28.59 12.93 18.27
C GLU A 250 27.84 11.84 19.06
N LYS A 251 26.51 11.97 19.26
CA LYS A 251 25.69 10.93 19.91
C LYS A 251 25.63 9.64 19.08
N LEU A 252 25.47 9.74 17.76
CA LEU A 252 25.49 8.59 16.85
C LEU A 252 26.86 7.91 16.82
N LYS A 253 27.92 8.69 16.68
CA LYS A 253 29.30 8.19 16.71
C LYS A 253 29.58 7.46 18.01
N TYR A 254 29.12 8.00 19.14
CA TYR A 254 29.22 7.38 20.44
C TYR A 254 28.48 6.02 20.49
N ILE A 255 27.23 5.94 20.04
CA ILE A 255 26.43 4.70 20.05
C ILE A 255 27.03 3.63 19.14
N ILE A 256 27.48 4.02 17.94
CA ILE A 256 28.09 3.11 16.94
C ILE A 256 29.47 2.63 17.40
N SER A 257 30.19 3.46 18.16
CA SER A 257 31.52 3.14 18.68
C SER A 257 31.52 2.22 19.89
N ARG A 258 30.36 1.90 20.48
CA ARG A 258 30.32 1.05 21.66
C ARG A 258 30.63 -0.41 21.30
N PRO A 259 31.43 -1.12 22.11
CA PRO A 259 31.80 -2.51 21.86
C PRO A 259 30.62 -3.50 21.98
N ASP A 260 29.50 -3.08 22.56
CA ASP A 260 28.24 -3.83 22.68
C ASP A 260 27.25 -3.52 21.55
N PHE A 261 27.61 -2.66 20.60
CA PHE A 261 26.77 -2.34 19.43
C PHE A 261 26.62 -3.57 18.52
N HIS A 262 25.41 -4.15 18.50
CA HIS A 262 25.12 -5.33 17.69
C HIS A 262 24.13 -5.01 16.56
N TYR A 263 24.59 -5.19 15.32
CA TYR A 263 23.90 -4.87 14.06
C TYR A 263 22.54 -5.56 13.81
N ASN A 264 22.12 -6.50 14.68
CA ASN A 264 20.90 -7.29 14.54
C ASN A 264 19.72 -6.79 15.41
N MET A 265 19.91 -5.73 16.20
CA MET A 265 18.87 -5.20 17.08
C MET A 265 18.24 -3.94 16.49
N ASP A 266 17.14 -4.11 15.73
CA ASP A 266 16.27 -3.02 15.23
C ASP A 266 15.85 -2.02 16.34
N GLU A 267 15.90 -2.46 17.59
CA GLU A 267 15.56 -1.70 18.80
C GLU A 267 16.52 -0.52 19.06
N TYR A 268 17.83 -0.67 18.81
CA TYR A 268 18.79 0.43 19.01
C TYR A 268 18.60 1.54 17.98
N ILE A 269 18.36 1.18 16.72
CA ILE A 269 18.07 2.16 15.65
C ILE A 269 16.74 2.85 15.94
N SER A 270 15.74 2.10 16.41
CA SER A 270 14.44 2.68 16.81
C SER A 270 14.58 3.64 17.99
N ASN A 271 15.39 3.31 18.99
CA ASN A 271 15.67 4.21 20.12
C ASN A 271 16.44 5.46 19.70
N VAL A 272 17.41 5.35 18.79
CA VAL A 272 18.11 6.51 18.22
C VAL A 272 17.16 7.43 17.47
N VAL A 273 16.27 6.87 16.65
CA VAL A 273 15.28 7.65 15.90
C VAL A 273 14.26 8.32 16.84
N ASN A 274 13.85 7.65 17.91
CA ASN A 274 12.94 8.23 18.90
C ASN A 274 13.59 9.38 19.68
N ASN A 275 14.84 9.22 20.12
CA ASN A 275 15.58 10.28 20.81
C ASN A 275 15.79 11.52 19.91
N LEU A 276 16.07 11.31 18.62
CA LEU A 276 16.20 12.41 17.66
C LEU A 276 14.87 13.13 17.42
N LYS A 277 13.73 12.41 17.44
CA LYS A 277 12.40 13.03 17.35
C LYS A 277 12.11 13.92 18.56
N GLU A 278 12.45 13.47 19.77
CA GLU A 278 12.27 14.27 20.99
C GLU A 278 13.10 15.56 20.97
N GLU A 279 14.35 15.50 20.50
CA GLU A 279 15.20 16.70 20.39
C GLU A 279 14.71 17.68 19.31
N VAL A 280 14.20 17.18 18.18
CA VAL A 280 13.60 18.03 17.15
C VAL A 280 12.33 18.71 17.67
N ALA A 281 11.50 18.00 18.44
CA ALA A 281 10.31 18.57 19.06
C ALA A 281 10.67 19.65 20.09
N ASN A 282 11.69 19.42 20.92
CA ASN A 282 12.15 20.39 21.92
C ASN A 282 12.76 21.65 21.29
N ASN A 283 13.50 21.52 20.18
CA ASN A 283 14.09 22.67 19.47
C ASN A 283 13.04 23.55 18.76
N ILE A 284 11.89 22.99 18.36
CA ILE A 284 10.76 23.76 17.81
C ILE A 284 10.11 24.62 18.92
N ILE A 285 9.99 24.09 20.14
CA ILE A 285 9.39 24.79 21.29
C ILE A 285 10.26 25.99 21.75
N ILE A 286 11.58 25.85 21.69
CA ILE A 286 12.53 26.92 22.07
C ILE A 286 12.47 28.10 21.09
N LYS A 287 12.21 27.85 19.79
CA LYS A 287 12.03 28.92 18.79
C LYS A 287 10.69 29.66 18.91
N SER A 288 9.64 29.02 19.44
CA SER A 288 8.35 29.67 19.69
C SER A 288 8.28 30.49 20.98
N SER A 289 9.26 30.33 21.89
CA SER A 289 9.33 31.04 23.18
C SER A 289 10.34 32.20 23.19
N THR A 290 10.97 32.47 22.04
CA THR A 290 11.91 33.58 21.82
C THR A 290 11.45 34.58 20.74
N LEU A 291 10.14 34.59 20.44
CA LEU A 291 9.46 35.63 19.69
C LEU A 291 8.52 36.42 20.60
#